data_AF-A0AAN6X3W2-F1
#
_entry.id   AF-A0AAN6X3W2-F1
#
_cell.length_a   1.000
_cell.length_b   1.000
_cell.length_c   1.000
_cell.angle_alpha   90.00
_cell.angle_beta   90.00
_cell.angle_gamma   90.00
#
_symmetry.space_group_name_H-M   'P 1'
#
loop_
_entity.id
_entity.type
_entity.pdbx_description
1 polymer ?
#
loop_
_entity_poly.entity_id
_entity_poly.type
_entity_poly.pdbx_seq_one_letter_code
_entity_poly.pdbx_strand_id
1 'polypeptide(L)'
;MSYDTAQYLLDRANIHDTITKVPLYYDLRNIAGLRDEVYAQELYLDYTSILGGEPFTIARDEWVDRASKIFESFSSTQHVTSGLVIHLPQPNTPGVRRPDTVSLYAQVAGHMVGHPGPDGSSGFAQNGGLLEAEVQRDPALEKKGQNPWRITKYKVIKRWNKGNDDVLSHAQQNYQ
;
A
#
# COMPACT_ATOMS: atom_id res chain seq x y z
N MET A 1 28.27 -10.47 0.91
CA MET A 1 27.73 -11.34 1.98
C MET A 1 26.72 -12.28 1.34
N SER A 2 26.71 -13.56 1.72
CA SER A 2 25.67 -14.51 1.33
C SER A 2 24.35 -14.14 2.02
N TYR A 3 23.23 -14.36 1.35
CA TYR A 3 21.91 -14.17 1.94
C TYR A 3 21.57 -15.35 2.85
N ASP A 4 21.60 -15.13 4.16
CA ASP A 4 21.38 -16.20 5.15
C ASP A 4 19.91 -16.29 5.60
N THR A 5 19.60 -17.34 6.36
CA THR A 5 18.24 -17.59 6.87
C THR A 5 17.73 -16.49 7.79
N ALA A 6 18.59 -15.89 8.62
CA ALA A 6 18.17 -14.85 9.55
C ALA A 6 17.81 -13.56 8.82
N GLN A 7 18.62 -13.17 7.83
CA GLN A 7 18.32 -12.07 6.93
C GLN A 7 17.03 -12.32 6.15
N TYR A 8 16.83 -13.54 5.65
CA TYR A 8 15.60 -13.90 4.96
C TYR A 8 14.35 -13.75 5.81
N LEU A 9 14.37 -14.29 7.03
CA LEU A 9 13.22 -14.20 7.94
C LEU A 9 12.95 -12.76 8.36
N LEU A 10 14.01 -11.97 8.61
CA LEU A 10 13.89 -10.56 8.97
C LEU A 10 13.34 -9.72 7.81
N ASP A 11 13.84 -9.93 6.58
CA ASP A 11 13.33 -9.24 5.39
C ASP A 11 11.88 -9.61 5.12
N ARG A 12 11.54 -10.89 5.21
CA ARG A 12 10.17 -11.36 5.01
C ARG A 12 9.20 -10.70 6.02
N ALA A 13 9.59 -10.62 7.29
CA ALA A 13 8.79 -9.98 8.33
C ALA A 13 8.67 -8.46 8.10
N ASN A 14 9.79 -7.80 7.84
CA ASN A 14 9.81 -6.36 7.59
C ASN A 14 8.98 -5.96 6.35
N ILE A 15 9.08 -6.70 5.24
CA ILE A 15 8.29 -6.45 4.03
C ILE A 15 6.81 -6.70 4.31
N HIS A 16 6.47 -7.77 5.02
CA HIS A 16 5.09 -8.05 5.43
C HIS A 16 4.49 -6.88 6.23
N ASP A 17 5.24 -6.37 7.20
CA ASP A 17 4.79 -5.24 8.02
C ASP A 17 4.68 -3.95 7.19
N THR A 18 5.65 -3.66 6.32
CA THR A 18 5.60 -2.48 5.43
C THR A 18 4.34 -2.50 4.56
N ILE A 19 3.95 -3.65 4.00
CA ILE A 19 2.75 -3.77 3.16
C ILE A 19 1.46 -3.70 3.98
N THR A 20 1.40 -4.40 5.12
CA THR A 20 0.17 -4.44 5.94
C THR A 20 -0.06 -3.14 6.72
N LYS A 21 0.97 -2.32 6.90
CA LYS A 21 0.84 -0.95 7.43
C LYS A 21 0.06 -0.02 6.51
N VAL A 22 0.13 -0.19 5.17
CA VAL A 22 -0.63 0.68 4.23
C VAL A 22 -2.13 0.71 4.56
N PRO A 23 -2.87 -0.41 4.48
CA PRO A 23 -4.31 -0.40 4.76
C PRO A 23 -4.62 0.05 6.19
N LEU A 24 -3.83 -0.40 7.17
CA LEU A 24 -4.01 -0.04 8.57
C LEU A 24 -3.84 1.46 8.81
N TYR A 25 -2.82 2.08 8.23
CA TYR A 25 -2.54 3.50 8.42
C TYR A 25 -3.53 4.38 7.65
N TYR A 26 -4.07 3.93 6.53
CA TYR A 26 -5.22 4.59 5.90
C TYR A 26 -6.43 4.64 6.84
N ASP A 27 -6.78 3.50 7.44
CA ASP A 27 -7.95 3.39 8.33
C ASP A 27 -7.74 4.13 9.65
N LEU A 28 -6.52 4.15 10.19
CA LEU A 28 -6.16 4.91 11.39
C LEU A 28 -5.87 6.39 11.12
N ARG A 29 -5.90 6.83 9.85
CA ARG A 29 -5.46 8.19 9.43
C ARG A 29 -4.03 8.52 9.90
N ASN A 30 -3.15 7.53 9.97
CA ASN A 30 -1.76 7.69 10.39
C ASN A 30 -0.87 8.17 9.22
N ILE A 31 -1.02 9.44 8.86
CA ILE A 31 -0.30 10.10 7.77
C ILE A 31 1.21 10.10 8.00
N ALA A 32 1.66 10.34 9.23
CA ALA A 32 3.08 10.30 9.58
C ALA A 32 3.68 8.89 9.39
N GLY A 33 2.98 7.85 9.81
CA GLY A 33 3.42 6.46 9.62
C GLY A 33 3.56 6.08 8.14
N LEU A 34 2.64 6.54 7.27
CA LEU A 34 2.75 6.33 5.82
C LEU A 34 4.03 6.96 5.26
N ARG A 35 4.34 8.19 5.71
CA ARG A 35 5.54 8.93 5.28
C ARG A 35 6.84 8.29 5.78
N ASP A 36 6.88 7.94 7.06
CA ASP A 36 8.15 7.63 7.72
C ASP A 36 8.49 6.13 7.66
N GLU A 37 7.47 5.27 7.60
CA GLU A 37 7.64 3.82 7.73
C GLU A 37 7.32 3.02 6.46
N VAL A 38 6.54 3.58 5.53
CA VAL A 38 5.94 2.80 4.44
C VAL A 38 6.52 3.17 3.08
N TYR A 39 6.46 4.43 2.68
CA TYR A 39 6.76 4.84 1.31
C TYR A 39 8.22 5.22 1.08
N ALA A 40 8.74 4.89 -0.11
CA ALA A 40 10.02 5.38 -0.59
C ALA A 40 9.90 6.86 -0.97
N GLN A 41 11.02 7.55 -1.23
CA GLN A 41 11.02 8.98 -1.59
C GLN A 41 10.23 9.27 -2.88
N GLU A 42 10.26 8.34 -3.81
CA GLU A 42 9.50 8.36 -5.06
C GLU A 42 8.74 7.05 -5.17
N LEU A 43 7.51 7.13 -5.66
CA LEU A 43 6.60 6.00 -5.71
C LEU A 43 5.73 6.02 -6.96
N TYR A 44 5.63 4.87 -7.60
CA TYR A 44 4.73 4.60 -8.71
C TYR A 44 3.39 4.09 -8.18
N LEU A 45 2.30 4.73 -8.59
CA LEU A 45 0.95 4.38 -8.19
C LEU A 45 0.08 4.07 -9.39
N ASP A 46 -0.69 3.00 -9.25
CA ASP A 46 -1.71 2.61 -10.22
C ASP A 46 -2.96 2.16 -9.47
N TYR A 47 -3.84 3.12 -9.25
CA TYR A 47 -5.22 2.89 -8.79
C TYR A 47 -6.23 3.06 -9.93
N THR A 48 -5.82 2.99 -11.19
CA THR A 48 -6.70 3.23 -12.36
C THR A 48 -7.95 2.36 -12.33
N SER A 49 -7.82 1.11 -11.88
CA SER A 49 -8.97 0.19 -11.78
C SER A 49 -9.99 0.55 -10.69
N ILE A 50 -9.60 1.36 -9.70
CA ILE A 50 -10.43 1.80 -8.57
C ILE A 50 -10.96 3.21 -8.81
N LEU A 51 -10.08 4.16 -9.14
CA LEU A 51 -10.34 5.60 -9.17
C LEU A 51 -10.31 6.18 -10.59
N GLY A 52 -10.04 5.38 -11.62
CA GLY A 52 -9.83 5.87 -12.99
C GLY A 52 -8.52 6.65 -13.14
N GLY A 53 -8.41 7.41 -14.24
CA GLY A 53 -7.18 8.15 -14.57
C GLY A 53 -6.03 7.24 -15.03
N GLU A 54 -4.82 7.79 -15.09
CA GLU A 54 -3.62 7.08 -15.54
C GLU A 54 -2.67 6.81 -14.36
N PRO A 55 -1.85 5.75 -14.42
CA PRO A 55 -0.76 5.56 -13.47
C PRO A 55 0.24 6.71 -13.48
N PHE A 56 0.84 7.00 -12.33
CA PHE A 56 1.82 8.09 -12.22
C PHE A 56 2.92 7.80 -11.21
N THR A 57 4.02 8.53 -11.34
CA THR A 57 5.10 8.58 -10.36
C THR A 57 5.02 9.91 -9.61
N ILE A 58 5.15 9.87 -8.29
CA ILE A 58 4.96 11.02 -7.42
C ILE A 58 5.97 10.99 -6.27
N ALA A 59 6.31 12.17 -5.74
CA ALA A 59 7.11 12.28 -4.53
C ALA A 59 6.29 11.83 -3.31
N ARG A 60 6.96 11.19 -2.37
CA ARG A 60 6.35 10.66 -1.14
C ARG A 60 5.45 11.66 -0.42
N ASP A 61 6.00 12.84 -0.16
CA ASP A 61 5.33 13.82 0.69
C ASP A 61 4.08 14.37 -0.01
N GLU A 62 4.15 14.55 -1.33
CA GLU A 62 2.98 14.92 -2.14
C GLU A 62 1.91 13.81 -2.14
N TRP A 63 2.32 12.54 -2.28
CA TRP A 63 1.38 11.42 -2.21
C TRP A 63 0.69 11.31 -0.86
N VAL A 64 1.45 11.41 0.24
CA VAL A 64 0.89 11.29 1.58
C VAL A 64 -0.15 12.38 1.85
N ASP A 65 0.10 13.61 1.38
CA ASP A 65 -0.86 14.71 1.48
C ASP A 65 -2.09 14.46 0.61
N ARG A 66 -1.91 13.92 -0.60
CA ARG A 66 -3.00 13.53 -1.51
C ARG A 66 -3.85 12.41 -0.92
N ALA A 67 -3.23 11.38 -0.39
CA ALA A 67 -3.87 10.25 0.28
C ALA A 67 -4.71 10.72 1.48
N SER A 68 -4.22 11.66 2.29
CA SER A 68 -5.00 12.24 3.40
C SER A 68 -6.34 12.78 2.92
N LYS A 69 -6.33 13.59 1.86
CA LYS A 69 -7.55 14.20 1.28
C LYS A 69 -8.51 13.15 0.69
N ILE A 70 -7.96 12.12 0.04
CA ILE A 70 -8.75 10.98 -0.44
C ILE A 70 -9.48 10.32 0.74
N PHE A 71 -8.78 10.08 1.84
CA PHE A 71 -9.37 9.41 2.98
C PHE A 71 -10.35 10.30 3.77
N GLU A 72 -10.14 11.61 3.80
CA GLU A 72 -11.09 12.59 4.35
C GLU A 72 -12.44 12.62 3.60
N SER A 73 -12.50 12.15 2.35
CA SER A 73 -13.77 12.08 1.61
C SER A 73 -14.73 10.98 2.11
N PHE A 74 -14.28 10.12 3.02
CA PHE A 74 -15.06 9.04 3.60
C PHE A 74 -15.32 9.29 5.09
N SER A 75 -16.49 8.90 5.57
CA SER A 75 -16.78 8.89 7.00
C SER A 75 -16.03 7.77 7.73
N SER A 76 -15.87 6.63 7.07
CA SER A 76 -15.10 5.49 7.57
C SER A 76 -14.58 4.62 6.43
N THR A 77 -13.45 3.99 6.66
CA THR A 77 -12.87 2.99 5.75
C THR A 77 -12.40 1.76 6.52
N GLN A 78 -12.41 0.62 5.85
CA GLN A 78 -11.74 -0.59 6.32
C GLN A 78 -11.09 -1.32 5.16
N HIS A 79 -9.77 -1.43 5.20
CA HIS A 79 -8.96 -2.11 4.21
C HIS A 79 -8.35 -3.38 4.80
N VAL A 80 -8.34 -4.45 4.00
CA VAL A 80 -7.74 -5.72 4.37
C VAL A 80 -6.78 -6.14 3.28
N THR A 81 -5.54 -6.40 3.64
CA THR A 81 -4.53 -7.02 2.77
C THR A 81 -4.17 -8.38 3.34
N SER A 82 -4.26 -9.43 2.52
CA SER A 82 -4.00 -10.81 2.93
C SER A 82 -3.33 -11.62 1.83
N GLY A 83 -2.88 -12.84 2.15
CA GLY A 83 -2.28 -13.73 1.16
C GLY A 83 -1.02 -13.18 0.49
N LEU A 84 -0.17 -12.47 1.25
CA LEU A 84 1.07 -11.89 0.73
C LEU A 84 2.02 -13.00 0.25
N VAL A 85 2.41 -12.92 -1.02
CA VAL A 85 3.45 -13.74 -1.64
C VAL A 85 4.63 -12.83 -1.96
N ILE A 86 5.68 -12.92 -1.15
CA ILE A 86 6.88 -12.08 -1.25
C ILE A 86 7.97 -12.86 -2.00
N HIS A 87 8.44 -12.35 -3.14
CA HIS A 87 9.42 -13.05 -3.99
C HIS A 87 10.87 -12.83 -3.54
N LEU A 88 11.16 -13.23 -2.29
CA LEU A 88 12.55 -13.31 -1.82
C LEU A 88 13.23 -14.57 -2.37
N PRO A 89 14.50 -14.50 -2.79
CA PRO A 89 15.24 -15.71 -3.18
C PRO A 89 15.47 -16.61 -1.96
N GLN A 90 15.67 -17.91 -2.18
CA GLN A 90 15.90 -18.86 -1.09
C GLN A 90 17.24 -18.59 -0.39
N PRO A 91 17.29 -18.53 0.95
CA PRO A 91 18.52 -18.28 1.69
C PRO A 91 19.49 -19.46 1.56
N ASN A 92 20.78 -19.18 1.78
CA ASN A 92 21.89 -20.15 1.67
C ASN A 92 22.07 -20.81 0.30
N THR A 93 21.40 -20.31 -0.73
CA THR A 93 21.59 -20.78 -2.10
C THR A 93 22.94 -20.26 -2.64
N PRO A 94 23.83 -21.12 -3.18
CA PRO A 94 25.10 -20.67 -3.74
C PRO A 94 24.93 -19.58 -4.80
N GLY A 95 25.69 -18.49 -4.68
CA GLY A 95 25.64 -17.35 -5.60
C GLY A 95 24.48 -16.36 -5.37
N VAL A 96 23.50 -16.68 -4.51
CA VAL A 96 22.42 -15.75 -4.18
C VAL A 96 22.91 -14.68 -3.22
N ARG A 97 22.60 -13.44 -3.59
CA ARG A 97 22.83 -12.24 -2.76
C ARG A 97 21.50 -11.75 -2.22
N ARG A 98 21.57 -11.06 -1.08
CA ARG A 98 20.41 -10.40 -0.50
C ARG A 98 19.92 -9.32 -1.48
N PRO A 99 18.62 -9.29 -1.81
CA PRO A 99 18.11 -8.35 -2.79
C PRO A 99 18.06 -6.91 -2.25
N ASP A 100 18.16 -5.95 -3.14
CA ASP A 100 17.91 -4.53 -2.84
C ASP A 100 16.47 -4.12 -3.18
N THR A 101 15.81 -4.85 -4.09
CA THR A 101 14.41 -4.67 -4.47
C THR A 101 13.68 -6.01 -4.51
N VAL A 102 12.39 -6.01 -4.15
CA VAL A 102 11.57 -7.23 -4.07
C VAL A 102 10.16 -6.90 -4.56
N SER A 103 9.62 -7.76 -5.41
CA SER A 103 8.22 -7.70 -5.81
C SER A 103 7.35 -8.65 -4.98
N LEU A 104 6.06 -8.33 -4.86
CA LEU A 104 5.09 -9.18 -4.18
C LEU A 104 3.69 -9.03 -4.76
N TYR A 105 2.88 -10.06 -4.52
CA TYR A 105 1.44 -10.04 -4.74
C TYR A 105 0.69 -10.18 -3.42
N ALA A 106 -0.51 -9.60 -3.34
CA ALA A 106 -1.42 -9.83 -2.22
C ALA A 106 -2.88 -9.71 -2.65
N GLN A 107 -3.78 -10.35 -1.93
CA GLN A 107 -5.22 -10.08 -2.03
C GLN A 107 -5.54 -8.80 -1.26
N VAL A 108 -6.42 -7.97 -1.81
CA VAL A 108 -6.89 -6.74 -1.16
C VAL A 108 -8.40 -6.61 -1.20
N ALA A 109 -8.96 -6.04 -0.14
CA ALA A 109 -10.36 -5.63 -0.08
C ALA A 109 -10.47 -4.26 0.59
N GLY A 110 -11.39 -3.44 0.09
CA GLY A 110 -11.71 -2.13 0.66
C GLY A 110 -13.20 -2.01 0.94
N HIS A 111 -13.53 -1.41 2.07
CA HIS A 111 -14.89 -1.04 2.48
C HIS A 111 -14.87 0.46 2.76
N MET A 112 -15.77 1.20 2.14
CA MET A 112 -15.83 2.66 2.25
C MET A 112 -17.27 3.07 2.56
N VAL A 113 -17.40 3.92 3.58
CA VAL A 113 -18.67 4.55 3.95
C VAL A 113 -18.56 6.03 3.60
N GLY A 114 -19.48 6.52 2.78
CA GLY A 114 -19.58 7.95 2.45
C GLY A 114 -20.00 8.78 3.67
N HIS A 115 -19.85 10.09 3.60
CA HIS A 115 -20.45 10.99 4.59
C HIS A 115 -21.98 10.93 4.52
N PRO A 116 -22.71 11.11 5.63
CA PRO A 116 -24.16 11.11 5.63
C PRO A 116 -24.74 12.19 4.71
N GLY A 117 -25.73 11.82 3.91
CA GLY A 117 -26.51 12.74 3.10
C GLY A 117 -27.56 13.51 3.92
N PRO A 118 -28.37 14.36 3.27
CA PRO A 118 -29.42 15.15 3.93
C PRO A 118 -30.48 14.30 4.68
N ASP A 119 -30.68 13.05 4.28
CA ASP A 119 -31.60 12.10 4.90
C ASP A 119 -30.94 11.29 6.04
N GLY A 120 -29.67 11.55 6.35
CA GLY A 120 -28.87 10.83 7.34
C GLY A 120 -28.35 9.47 6.89
N SER A 121 -28.67 9.02 5.67
CA SER A 121 -28.15 7.77 5.12
C SER A 121 -26.72 7.96 4.60
N SER A 122 -25.89 6.92 4.69
CA SER A 122 -24.53 6.92 4.15
C SER A 122 -24.41 5.91 3.02
N GLY A 123 -23.82 6.32 1.90
CA GLY A 123 -23.48 5.39 0.83
C GLY A 123 -22.43 4.38 1.30
N PHE A 124 -22.49 3.16 0.75
CA PHE A 124 -21.52 2.10 1.02
C PHE A 124 -20.97 1.55 -0.28
N ALA A 125 -19.64 1.46 -0.36
CA ALA A 125 -18.92 0.81 -1.45
C ALA A 125 -17.98 -0.24 -0.91
N GLN A 126 -17.90 -1.37 -1.60
CA GLN A 126 -17.00 -2.47 -1.27
C GLN A 126 -16.39 -3.02 -2.55
N ASN A 127 -15.08 -3.23 -2.53
CA ASN A 127 -14.37 -3.86 -3.64
C ASN A 127 -13.34 -4.86 -3.14
N GLY A 128 -12.93 -5.74 -4.05
CA GLY A 128 -11.84 -6.67 -3.83
C GLY A 128 -11.01 -6.86 -5.09
N GLY A 129 -9.75 -7.23 -4.90
CA GLY A 129 -8.79 -7.28 -5.98
C GLY A 129 -7.43 -7.82 -5.60
N LEU A 130 -6.48 -7.54 -6.48
CA LEU A 130 -5.07 -7.92 -6.34
C LEU A 130 -4.22 -6.67 -6.14
N LEU A 131 -3.24 -6.76 -5.26
CA LEU A 131 -2.12 -5.83 -5.15
C LEU A 131 -0.91 -6.42 -5.88
N GLU A 132 -0.30 -5.64 -6.75
CA GLU A 132 1.07 -5.83 -7.23
C GLU A 132 1.93 -4.72 -6.63
N ALA A 133 2.94 -5.07 -5.84
CA ALA A 133 3.81 -4.09 -5.20
C ALA A 133 5.29 -4.41 -5.41
N GLU A 134 6.10 -3.36 -5.30
CA GLU A 134 7.55 -3.45 -5.20
C GLU A 134 8.02 -2.66 -3.98
N VAL A 135 9.01 -3.21 -3.30
CA VAL A 135 9.69 -2.58 -2.17
C VAL A 135 11.18 -2.51 -2.44
N GLN A 136 11.82 -1.46 -1.95
CA GLN A 136 13.25 -1.23 -1.98
C GLN A 136 13.81 -1.13 -0.56
N ARG A 137 15.00 -1.68 -0.36
CA ARG A 137 15.74 -1.62 0.90
C ARG A 137 16.54 -0.32 0.99
N ASP A 138 16.38 0.40 2.10
CA ASP A 138 17.15 1.60 2.45
C ASP A 138 18.33 1.23 3.39
N PRO A 139 19.58 1.30 2.92
CA PRO A 139 20.75 0.99 3.74
C PRO A 139 20.96 1.95 4.92
N ALA A 140 20.46 3.19 4.84
CA ALA A 140 20.61 4.16 5.92
C ALA A 140 19.70 3.83 7.11
N LEU A 141 18.50 3.31 6.86
CA LEU A 141 17.60 2.81 7.89
C LEU A 141 18.10 1.51 8.51
N GLU A 142 18.63 0.61 7.68
CA GLU A 142 19.22 -0.65 8.14
C GLU A 142 20.39 -0.41 9.11
N LYS A 143 21.27 0.55 8.81
CA LYS A 143 22.38 0.95 9.71
C LYS A 143 21.90 1.47 11.06
N LYS A 144 20.67 1.97 11.14
CA LYS A 144 20.02 2.43 12.37
C LYS A 144 19.27 1.31 13.12
N GLY A 145 19.29 0.08 12.61
CA GLY A 145 18.55 -1.05 13.17
C GLY A 145 17.02 -0.94 12.96
N GLN A 146 16.58 -0.13 12.00
CA GLN A 146 15.16 0.07 11.68
C GLN A 146 14.73 -0.83 10.52
N ASN A 147 13.42 -1.03 10.34
CA ASN A 147 12.88 -1.69 9.14
C ASN A 147 13.29 -0.88 7.90
N PRO A 148 14.10 -1.43 6.97
CA PRO A 148 14.63 -0.68 5.84
C PRO A 148 13.76 -0.73 4.59
N TRP A 149 12.69 -1.53 4.55
CA TRP A 149 11.92 -1.74 3.33
C TRP A 149 10.87 -0.66 3.14
N ARG A 150 10.84 -0.06 1.95
CA ARG A 150 9.92 1.01 1.56
C ARG A 150 9.30 0.72 0.20
N ILE A 151 8.02 1.04 0.04
CA ILE A 151 7.26 0.79 -1.19
C ILE A 151 7.68 1.78 -2.26
N THR A 152 8.12 1.25 -3.41
CA THR A 152 8.43 2.01 -4.64
C THR A 152 7.34 1.88 -5.70
N LYS A 153 6.53 0.81 -5.63
CA LYS A 153 5.38 0.59 -6.52
C LYS A 153 4.19 0.05 -5.76
N TYR A 154 3.01 0.62 -6.01
CA TYR A 154 1.74 0.14 -5.45
C TYR A 154 0.64 0.19 -6.52
N LYS A 155 0.27 -0.99 -7.02
CA LYS A 155 -0.75 -1.15 -8.06
C LYS A 155 -1.90 -2.00 -7.56
N VAL A 156 -3.12 -1.46 -7.63
CA VAL A 156 -4.34 -2.17 -7.25
C VAL A 156 -5.16 -2.51 -8.49
N ILE A 157 -5.50 -3.79 -8.62
CA ILE A 157 -6.31 -4.34 -9.70
C ILE A 157 -7.65 -4.80 -9.12
N LYS A 158 -8.69 -3.98 -9.27
CA LYS A 158 -10.08 -4.31 -8.90
C LYS A 158 -10.53 -5.54 -9.70
N ARG A 159 -11.08 -6.54 -9.00
CA ARG A 159 -11.65 -7.76 -9.60
C ARG A 159 -13.16 -7.80 -9.51
N TRP A 160 -13.72 -7.22 -8.46
CA TRP A 160 -15.15 -7.09 -8.27
C TRP A 160 -15.48 -5.84 -7.47
N ASN A 161 -16.73 -5.42 -7.56
CA ASN A 161 -17.27 -4.28 -6.85
C ASN A 161 -18.70 -4.57 -6.40
N LYS A 162 -19.12 -3.99 -5.28
CA LYS A 162 -20.47 -4.09 -4.73
C LYS A 162 -20.81 -2.80 -4.00
N GLY A 163 -22.05 -2.33 -4.13
CA GLY A 163 -22.54 -1.13 -3.46
C GLY A 163 -22.62 0.05 -4.41
N ASN A 164 -22.56 1.26 -3.86
CA ASN A 164 -22.70 2.50 -4.59
C ASN A 164 -21.33 3.05 -5.03
N ASP A 165 -21.02 2.97 -6.31
CA ASP A 165 -19.77 3.49 -6.88
C ASP A 165 -19.63 5.02 -6.75
N ASP A 166 -20.72 5.76 -6.59
CA ASP A 166 -20.68 7.21 -6.42
C ASP A 166 -19.95 7.63 -5.14
N VAL A 167 -19.86 6.71 -4.16
CA VAL A 167 -19.06 6.91 -2.94
C VAL A 167 -17.58 7.20 -3.27
N LEU A 168 -17.07 6.69 -4.39
CA LEU A 168 -15.68 6.90 -4.83
C LEU A 168 -15.47 8.18 -5.63
N SER A 169 -16.52 8.90 -6.02
CA SER A 169 -16.41 10.07 -6.91
C SER A 169 -15.60 11.21 -6.28
N HIS A 170 -15.76 11.46 -4.98
CA HIS A 170 -14.96 12.47 -4.26
C HIS A 170 -13.50 12.06 -4.10
N ALA A 171 -13.24 10.77 -3.87
CA ALA A 171 -11.88 10.23 -3.82
C ALA A 171 -11.18 10.36 -5.17
N GLN A 172 -11.89 10.12 -6.27
CA GLN A 172 -11.37 10.27 -7.63
C GLN A 172 -10.89 11.69 -7.93
N GLN A 173 -11.60 12.72 -7.47
CA GLN A 173 -11.19 14.12 -7.65
C GLN A 173 -9.88 14.45 -6.95
N ASN A 174 -9.64 13.84 -5.78
CA ASN A 174 -8.38 14.01 -5.04
C ASN A 174 -7.25 13.11 -5.55
N TYR A 175 -7.54 12.14 -6.43
CA TYR A 175 -6.55 11.22 -6.98
C TYR A 175 -5.85 11.77 -8.22
N GLN A 176 -6.60 12.48 -9.08
CA GLN A 176 -6.10 13.17 -10.28
C GLN A 176 -5.20 14.36 -9.88
#